data_AF-A0A1F7ZS04-F1
#
_entry.id   AF-A0A1F7ZS04-F1
#
_cell.length_a   1.000
_cell.length_b   1.000
_cell.length_c   1.000
_cell.angle_alpha   90.00
_cell.angle_beta   90.00
_cell.angle_gamma   90.00
#
_symmetry.space_group_name_H-M   'P 1'
#
loop_
_entity.id
_entity.type
_entity.pdbx_description
1 polymer ?
#
loop_
_entity_poly.entity_id
_entity_poly.type
_entity_poly.pdbx_seq_one_letter_code
_entity_poly.pdbx_strand_id
1 'polypeptide(L)'
;MPNGKDELTGINLNKCLGWDDRRKVFTAEYNAYGIARGNCWDCGYKKYRKPTSKFLLGCKCSTNAQDRTRWEVKEFTQPGVLVFNEKTGQMGCHGYFAVLMVPEID
;
A
#
# COMPACT_ATOMS: atom_id res chain seq x y z
N MET A 1 -25.97 -2.77 -23.33
CA MET A 1 -24.61 -2.83 -22.75
C MET A 1 -24.65 -1.99 -21.49
N PRO A 2 -24.31 -2.49 -20.30
CA PRO A 2 -24.35 -1.64 -19.12
C PRO A 2 -23.26 -0.58 -19.23
N ASN A 3 -23.65 0.68 -19.06
CA ASN A 3 -22.80 1.88 -19.08
C ASN A 3 -21.88 1.93 -17.84
N GLY A 4 -21.07 0.91 -17.62
CA GLY A 4 -20.11 0.86 -16.51
C GLY A 4 -19.02 1.89 -16.75
N LYS A 5 -19.11 3.05 -16.10
CA LYS A 5 -17.96 3.95 -15.98
C LYS A 5 -16.96 3.29 -15.05
N ASP A 6 -15.78 2.96 -15.56
CA ASP A 6 -14.66 2.58 -14.72
C ASP A 6 -14.32 3.76 -13.80
N GLU A 7 -14.49 3.58 -12.49
CA GLU A 7 -14.14 4.59 -11.48
C GLU A 7 -12.74 4.31 -10.93
N LEU A 8 -11.85 5.29 -11.03
CA LEU A 8 -10.52 5.20 -10.44
C LEU A 8 -10.61 5.42 -8.93
N THR A 9 -10.25 4.40 -8.17
CA THR A 9 -10.13 4.45 -6.71
C THR A 9 -8.66 4.43 -6.31
N GLY A 10 -8.34 5.02 -5.16
CA GLY A 10 -6.97 5.13 -4.67
C GLY A 10 -6.90 5.00 -3.16
N ILE A 11 -5.76 4.50 -2.67
CA ILE A 11 -5.46 4.42 -1.25
C ILE A 11 -4.05 4.93 -0.98
N ASN A 12 -3.90 5.68 0.12
CA ASN A 12 -2.59 6.11 0.56
C ASN A 12 -1.90 4.95 1.29
N LEU A 13 -0.83 4.39 0.70
CA LEU A 13 -0.06 3.29 1.26
C LEU A 13 0.53 3.59 2.65
N ASN A 14 0.76 4.86 3.00
CA ASN A 14 1.17 5.26 4.35
C ASN A 14 0.11 4.98 5.43
N LYS A 15 -1.16 4.78 5.03
CA LYS A 15 -2.24 4.34 5.94
C LYS A 15 -2.20 2.83 6.21
N CYS A 16 -1.58 2.05 5.34
CA CYS A 16 -1.59 0.60 5.42
C CYS A 16 -0.22 -0.01 5.80
N LEU A 17 0.87 0.72 5.58
CA LEU A 17 2.23 0.21 5.75
C LEU A 17 2.98 1.02 6.82
N GLY A 18 3.74 0.30 7.63
CA GLY A 18 4.80 0.81 8.49
C GLY A 18 6.19 0.52 7.91
N TRP A 19 7.22 0.93 8.65
CA TRP A 19 8.62 0.75 8.28
C TRP A 19 9.45 0.36 9.50
N ASP A 20 10.07 -0.81 9.46
CA ASP A 20 11.06 -1.23 10.44
C ASP A 20 12.43 -0.69 10.02
N ASP A 21 12.90 0.34 10.72
CA ASP A 21 14.16 0.99 10.38
C ASP A 21 15.41 0.15 10.71
N ARG A 22 15.29 -0.85 11.60
CA ARG A 22 16.39 -1.76 11.91
C ARG A 22 16.57 -2.79 10.81
N ARG A 23 15.45 -3.36 10.34
CA ARG A 23 15.45 -4.39 9.30
C ARG A 23 15.38 -3.82 7.88
N LYS A 24 15.05 -2.53 7.74
CA LYS A 24 14.82 -1.83 6.46
C LYS A 24 13.77 -2.54 5.60
N VAL A 25 12.64 -2.91 6.22
CA VAL A 25 11.52 -3.60 5.56
C VAL A 25 10.17 -2.97 5.90
N PHE A 26 9.17 -3.21 5.06
CA PHE A 26 7.79 -2.83 5.35
C PHE A 26 7.17 -3.75 6.41
N THR A 27 6.30 -3.16 7.22
CA THR A 27 5.46 -3.85 8.21
C THR A 27 3.99 -3.56 7.94
N ALA A 28 3.11 -4.45 8.40
CA ALA A 28 1.67 -4.23 8.36
C ALA A 28 1.26 -3.39 9.58
N GLU A 29 1.13 -2.07 9.41
CA GLU A 29 0.77 -1.14 10.49
C GLU A 29 -0.20 -0.07 9.99
N TYR A 30 -1.15 0.34 10.83
CA TYR A 30 -2.15 1.35 10.49
C TYR A 30 -1.60 2.76 10.69
N ASN A 31 -1.73 3.63 9.69
CA ASN A 31 -1.27 5.04 9.72
C ASN A 31 0.19 5.23 10.18
N ALA A 32 1.08 4.30 9.82
CA ALA A 32 2.47 4.28 10.31
C ALA A 32 3.49 4.95 9.37
N TYR A 33 3.04 5.52 8.23
CA TYR A 33 3.88 6.29 7.31
C TYR A 33 5.07 5.51 6.73
N GLY A 34 4.88 4.22 6.46
CA GLY A 34 5.96 3.32 6.05
C GLY A 34 6.69 3.73 4.77
N ILE A 35 5.96 4.16 3.74
CA ILE A 35 6.57 4.61 2.47
C ILE A 35 7.43 5.85 2.71
N ALA A 36 6.90 6.82 3.46
CA ALA A 36 7.63 8.05 3.75
C ALA A 36 8.87 7.80 4.63
N ARG A 37 8.73 7.00 5.69
CA ARG A 37 9.83 6.66 6.62
C ARG A 37 10.94 5.85 5.96
N GLY A 38 10.58 4.96 5.04
CA GLY A 38 11.55 4.19 4.25
C GLY A 38 12.15 4.95 3.06
N ASN A 39 11.79 6.23 2.87
CA ASN A 39 12.15 7.02 1.69
C ASN A 39 11.85 6.27 0.38
N CYS A 40 10.64 5.72 0.28
CA CYS A 40 10.23 4.89 -0.83
C CYS A 40 9.35 5.65 -1.84
N TRP A 41 9.43 5.27 -3.11
CA TRP A 41 8.64 5.80 -4.23
C TRP A 41 8.44 4.73 -5.31
N ASP A 42 7.69 5.06 -6.37
CA ASP A 42 7.36 4.15 -7.47
C ASP A 42 6.82 2.78 -7.00
N CYS A 43 5.91 2.82 -6.03
CA CYS A 43 5.25 1.61 -5.54
C CYS A 43 4.27 1.06 -6.59
N GLY A 44 4.34 -0.24 -6.86
CA GLY A 44 3.44 -0.88 -7.79
C GLY A 44 3.26 -2.36 -7.51
N TYR A 45 2.09 -2.88 -7.89
CA TYR A 45 1.88 -4.31 -7.93
C TYR A 45 2.83 -4.92 -8.96
N LYS A 46 3.66 -5.86 -8.54
CA LYS A 46 4.42 -6.65 -9.49
C LYS A 46 3.49 -7.74 -10.04
N LYS A 47 3.19 -7.67 -11.34
CA LYS A 47 2.63 -8.81 -12.08
C LYS A 47 3.66 -9.93 -12.07
N TYR A 48 3.56 -10.90 -11.16
CA TYR A 48 4.39 -12.10 -11.29
C TYR A 48 3.79 -13.08 -12.30
N ARG A 49 4.69 -13.59 -13.14
CA ARG A 49 4.56 -14.76 -14.02
C ARG A 49 4.36 -16.08 -13.25
N LYS A 50 4.10 -16.06 -11.94
CA LYS A 50 3.90 -17.26 -11.11
C LYS A 50 2.51 -17.24 -10.45
N PRO A 51 1.66 -18.26 -10.70
CA PRO A 51 0.25 -18.27 -10.29
C PRO A 51 0.02 -18.37 -8.77
N THR A 52 1.06 -18.61 -7.95
CA THR A 52 0.91 -18.86 -6.51
C THR A 52 1.09 -17.61 -5.64
N SER A 53 1.61 -16.50 -6.17
CA SER A 53 1.78 -15.26 -5.40
C SER A 53 0.51 -14.40 -5.51
N LYS A 54 -0.37 -14.51 -4.51
CA LYS A 54 -1.67 -13.82 -4.48
C LYS A 54 -1.57 -12.29 -4.34
N PHE A 55 -0.43 -11.77 -3.86
CA PHE A 55 -0.23 -10.34 -3.59
C PHE A 55 1.26 -10.01 -3.46
N LEU A 56 1.76 -9.05 -4.25
CA LEU A 56 3.09 -8.47 -4.06
C LEU A 56 3.10 -6.99 -4.45
N LEU A 57 3.44 -6.14 -3.48
CA LEU A 57 3.74 -4.73 -3.70
C LEU A 57 5.26 -4.54 -3.66
N GLY A 58 5.83 -3.92 -4.70
CA GLY A 58 7.24 -3.51 -4.71
C GLY A 58 7.35 -2.00 -4.75
N CYS A 59 8.21 -1.42 -3.91
CA CYS A 59 8.55 0.00 -3.92
C CYS A 59 10.06 0.17 -4.08
N LYS A 60 10.49 1.20 -4.80
CA LYS A 60 11.90 1.62 -4.79
C LYS A 60 12.15 2.42 -3.53
N CYS A 61 13.18 2.08 -2.76
CA CYS A 61 13.53 2.76 -1.52
C CYS A 61 15.01 3.16 -1.56
N SER A 62 15.31 4.36 -1.08
CA SER A 62 16.70 4.82 -0.91
C SER A 62 17.05 4.93 0.55
N THR A 63 18.31 4.69 0.89
CA THR A 63 18.84 5.01 2.21
C THR A 63 19.02 6.52 2.40
N ASN A 64 19.05 7.30 1.30
CA ASN A 64 19.18 8.75 1.30
C ASN A 64 17.99 9.40 0.59
N ALA A 65 17.18 10.15 1.32
CA ALA A 65 16.02 10.86 0.77
C ALA A 65 16.37 11.89 -0.33
N GLN A 66 17.59 12.44 -0.28
CA GLN A 66 18.10 13.45 -1.21
C GLN A 66 18.76 12.84 -2.45
N ASP A 67 19.18 11.56 -2.37
CA ASP A 67 19.79 10.83 -3.48
C ASP A 67 18.96 9.59 -3.84
N ARG A 68 18.14 9.75 -4.88
CA ARG A 68 17.30 8.68 -5.44
C ARG A 68 17.99 7.86 -6.54
N THR A 69 19.27 8.12 -6.84
CA THR A 69 20.00 7.36 -7.86
C THR A 69 20.39 5.96 -7.37
N ARG A 70 20.58 5.81 -6.05
CA ARG A 70 20.84 4.54 -5.38
C ARG A 70 19.57 4.08 -4.68
N TRP A 71 18.96 3.01 -5.20
CA TRP A 71 17.75 2.46 -4.62
C TRP A 71 17.77 0.93 -4.63
N GLU A 72 17.01 0.37 -3.70
CA GLU A 72 16.68 -1.05 -3.64
C GLU A 72 15.17 -1.21 -3.74
N VAL A 73 14.71 -2.31 -4.33
CA VAL A 73 13.29 -2.64 -4.26
C VAL A 73 13.02 -3.35 -2.95
N LYS A 74 12.15 -2.76 -2.14
CA LYS A 74 11.57 -3.42 -0.97
C LYS A 74 10.20 -3.96 -1.33
N GLU A 75 9.99 -5.21 -0.96
CA GLU A 75 8.77 -5.94 -1.28
C GLU A 75 7.92 -6.13 -0.03
N PHE A 76 6.61 -6.15 -0.25
CA PHE A 76 5.62 -6.44 0.77
C PHE A 76 4.67 -7.52 0.24
N THR A 77 4.67 -8.66 0.93
CA THR A 77 4.04 -9.92 0.49
C THR A 77 2.81 -10.30 1.33
N GLN A 78 2.53 -9.60 2.43
CA GLN A 78 1.47 -9.98 3.35
C GLN A 78 0.09 -9.69 2.71
N PRO A 79 -0.70 -10.73 2.39
CA PRO A 79 -2.03 -10.53 1.81
C PRO A 79 -3.01 -9.97 2.85
N GLY A 80 -4.10 -9.34 2.39
CA GLY A 80 -5.17 -8.82 3.24
C GLY A 80 -4.90 -7.46 3.89
N VAL A 81 -3.70 -6.90 3.73
CA VAL A 81 -3.36 -5.56 4.23
C VAL A 81 -3.86 -4.46 3.30
N LEU A 82 -3.87 -4.68 1.98
CA LEU A 82 -4.64 -3.86 1.03
C LEU A 82 -5.87 -4.66 0.61
N VAL A 83 -7.05 -4.07 0.74
CA VAL A 83 -8.32 -4.72 0.40
C VAL A 83 -9.09 -3.86 -0.59
N PHE A 84 -9.81 -4.50 -1.51
CA PHE A 84 -10.71 -3.86 -2.46
C PHE A 84 -12.11 -4.43 -2.28
N ASN A 85 -13.10 -3.56 -2.16
CA ASN A 85 -14.51 -3.94 -2.06
C ASN A 85 -15.12 -3.90 -3.46
N GLU A 86 -15.32 -5.06 -4.06
CA GLU A 86 -15.89 -5.16 -5.41
C GLU A 86 -17.33 -4.64 -5.51
N LYS A 87 -18.08 -4.60 -4.40
CA LYS A 87 -19.46 -4.09 -4.37
C LYS A 87 -19.51 -2.57 -4.35
N THR A 88 -18.55 -1.91 -3.70
CA THR A 88 -18.54 -0.45 -3.52
C THR A 88 -17.46 0.27 -4.31
N GLY A 89 -16.51 -0.46 -4.93
CA GLY A 89 -15.36 0.12 -5.62
C GLY A 89 -14.32 0.76 -4.69
N GLN A 90 -14.41 0.54 -3.38
CA GLN A 90 -13.54 1.20 -2.40
C GLN A 90 -12.31 0.37 -2.04
N MET A 91 -11.18 1.04 -1.83
CA MET A 91 -9.99 0.43 -1.25
C MET A 91 -9.89 0.68 0.26
N GLY A 92 -9.39 -0.29 1.01
CA GLY A 92 -9.17 -0.20 2.45
C GLY A 92 -7.83 -0.81 2.89
N CYS A 93 -7.50 -0.68 4.17
CA CYS A 93 -6.32 -1.28 4.78
C CYS A 93 -6.72 -2.28 5.89
N HIS A 94 -5.93 -3.33 6.10
CA HIS A 94 -6.02 -4.22 7.28
C HIS A 94 -7.40 -4.87 7.50
N GLY A 95 -8.12 -5.20 6.43
CA GLY A 95 -9.48 -5.72 6.51
C GLY A 95 -10.56 -4.68 6.84
N TYR A 96 -10.18 -3.42 7.07
CA TYR A 96 -11.10 -2.31 7.28
C TYR A 96 -11.19 -1.46 6.00
N PHE A 97 -12.37 -1.50 5.37
CA PHE A 97 -12.83 -0.40 4.53
C PHE A 97 -13.26 0.69 5.49
N ALA A 98 -12.32 1.53 5.92
CA ALA A 98 -12.70 2.68 6.72
C ALA A 98 -13.64 3.54 5.86
N VAL A 99 -14.95 3.36 6.05
CA VAL A 99 -15.87 4.48 5.97
C VAL A 99 -15.20 5.53 6.83
N LEU A 100 -14.83 6.66 6.24
CA LEU A 100 -14.38 7.84 6.94
C LEU A 100 -15.56 8.37 7.78
N MET A 101 -16.05 7.59 8.74
CA MET A 101 -16.82 8.14 9.84
C MET A 101 -15.80 8.76 10.75
N VAL A 102 -15.57 10.06 10.51
CA VAL A 102 -15.22 11.01 11.54
C VAL A 102 -16.07 10.65 12.78
N PRO A 103 -15.49 10.48 13.98
CA PRO A 103 -16.33 10.42 15.15
C PRO A 103 -16.95 11.80 15.30
N GLU A 104 -18.26 11.91 15.07
CA GLU A 104 -19.04 13.00 15.66
C GLU A 104 -18.86 12.87 17.16
N ILE A 105 -18.09 13.81 17.72
CA ILE A 105 -18.00 14.02 19.15
C ILE A 105 -19.27 14.77 19.51
N ASP A 106 -20.11 14.13 20.33
CA ASP A 106 -21.26 14.72 21.03
C ASP A 106 -20.78 15.76 22.06
#